data_AF-A0A6A5HMK5-F1
#
_entry.id   AF-A0A6A5HMK5-F1
#
_cell.length_a   1.000
_cell.length_b   1.000
_cell.length_c   1.000
_cell.angle_alpha   90.00
_cell.angle_beta   90.00
_cell.angle_gamma   90.00
#
_symmetry.space_group_name_H-M   'P 1'
#
loop_
_entity.id
_entity.type
_entity.pdbx_description
1 polymer ?
#
loop_
_entity_poly.entity_id
_entity_poly.type
_entity_poly.pdbx_seq_one_letter_code
_entity_poly.pdbx_strand_id
1 'polypeptide(L)' 'MNRDRYISEFDAKPWDPTKREKCYIYEKEITDAQDIVADLSEGLDFERDDGLLATIRLRIKPRRNLFQFFVWHKRFTTSY' A
#
# COMPACT_ATOMS: atom_id res chain seq x y z
N MET A 1 -3.15 15.10 7.97
CA MET A 1 -3.96 14.08 7.26
C MET A 1 -4.64 13.23 8.32
N ASN A 2 -5.94 13.01 8.21
CA ASN A 2 -6.72 12.21 9.16
C ASN A 2 -6.82 10.78 8.63
N ARG A 3 -6.25 9.80 9.37
CA ARG A 3 -6.28 8.38 9.00
C ARG A 3 -7.71 7.83 9.03
N ASP A 4 -8.50 8.24 10.02
CA ASP A 4 -9.85 7.71 10.27
C ASP A 4 -10.83 8.09 9.16
N ARG A 5 -10.59 9.23 8.51
CA ARG A 5 -11.35 9.65 7.33
C ARG A 5 -11.29 8.60 6.22
N TYR A 6 -10.11 8.03 5.94
CA TYR A 6 -9.95 7.04 4.88
C TYR A 6 -10.59 5.69 5.22
N ILE A 7 -10.61 5.33 6.51
CA ILE A 7 -11.32 4.13 6.98
C ILE A 7 -12.82 4.28 6.69
N SER A 8 -13.41 5.43 7.02
CA SER A 8 -14.84 5.67 6.81
C SER A 8 -15.23 5.84 5.34
N GLU A 9 -14.43 6.56 4.54
CA GLU A 9 -14.79 6.86 3.15
C GLU A 9 -14.64 5.65 2.22
N PHE A 10 -13.67 4.77 2.50
CA PHE A 10 -13.30 3.67 1.59
C PHE A 10 -13.49 2.27 2.18
N ASP A 11 -14.11 2.13 3.37
CA ASP A 11 -14.09 0.89 4.17
C ASP A 11 -12.66 0.31 4.31
N ALA A 12 -11.69 1.20 4.46
CA ALA A 12 -10.29 0.81 4.43
C ALA A 12 -9.90 0.09 5.74
N LYS A 13 -9.23 -1.06 5.61
CA LYS A 13 -8.88 -1.96 6.70
C LYS A 13 -7.38 -1.96 6.95
N PRO A 14 -6.92 -2.27 8.17
CA PRO A 14 -5.50 -2.54 8.41
C PRO A 14 -4.98 -3.67 7.53
N TRP A 15 -3.65 -3.73 7.36
CA TRP A 15 -3.01 -4.82 6.62
C TRP A 15 -3.39 -6.20 7.17
N ASP A 16 -3.79 -7.09 6.27
CA ASP A 16 -4.04 -8.50 6.52
C ASP A 16 -3.03 -9.36 5.75
N PRO A 17 -2.16 -10.14 6.43
CA PRO A 17 -1.15 -10.98 5.78
C PRO A 17 -1.75 -12.08 4.90
N THR A 18 -3.03 -12.43 5.08
CA THR A 18 -3.73 -13.40 4.22
C THR A 18 -4.24 -12.79 2.92
N LYS A 19 -4.29 -11.45 2.83
CA LYS A 19 -4.79 -10.73 1.64
C LYS A 19 -3.67 -10.25 0.74
N ARG A 20 -2.50 -9.94 1.29
CA ARG A 20 -1.30 -9.53 0.54
C ARG A 20 -0.02 -9.60 1.36
N GLU A 21 1.11 -9.55 0.67
CA GLU A 21 2.42 -9.42 1.29
C GLU A 21 2.60 -8.13 2.07
N LYS A 22 3.54 -8.19 3.01
CA LYS A 22 3.95 -7.05 3.84
C LYS A 22 4.59 -5.94 3.01
N CYS A 23 5.36 -6.33 2.01
CA CYS A 23 6.28 -5.48 1.28
C CYS A 23 5.82 -5.29 -0.17
N TYR A 24 5.84 -4.06 -0.65
CA TYR A 24 5.60 -3.74 -2.05
C TYR A 24 6.94 -3.56 -2.76
N ILE A 25 7.15 -4.29 -3.85
CA ILE A 25 8.36 -4.20 -4.67
C ILE A 25 8.09 -3.25 -5.83
N TYR A 26 8.92 -2.23 -5.98
CA TYR A 26 8.85 -1.35 -7.15
C TYR A 26 9.45 -2.08 -8.36
N GLU A 27 8.72 -2.11 -9.47
CA GLU A 27 9.27 -2.60 -10.73
C GLU A 27 10.40 -1.67 -11.20
N LYS A 28 11.42 -2.25 -11.83
CA LYS A 28 12.66 -1.55 -12.25
C LYS A 28 12.40 -0.34 -13.14
N GLU A 29 11.24 -0.26 -13.79
CA GLU A 29 10.86 0.87 -14.65
C GLU A 29 10.61 2.17 -13.87
N ILE A 30 10.41 2.10 -12.55
CA ILE A 30 10.11 3.27 -11.71
C ILE A 30 11.39 3.90 -11.14
N THR A 31 12.44 3.11 -10.92
CA THR A 31 13.73 3.58 -10.39
C THR A 31 14.90 2.84 -10.99
N ASP A 32 15.96 3.55 -11.38
CA ASP A 32 17.25 2.96 -11.79
C ASP A 32 17.91 2.11 -10.67
N ALA A 33 17.42 2.24 -9.44
CA ALA A 33 17.78 1.38 -8.32
C ALA A 33 17.00 0.05 -8.40
N GLN A 34 17.73 -1.06 -8.43
CA GLN A 34 17.14 -2.38 -8.26
C GLN A 34 16.57 -2.52 -6.83
N ASP A 35 15.45 -3.24 -6.70
CA ASP A 35 14.93 -3.77 -5.44
C ASP A 35 14.54 -2.72 -4.38
N ILE A 36 13.91 -1.60 -4.78
CA ILE A 36 13.25 -0.76 -3.79
C ILE A 36 12.04 -1.53 -3.23
N VAL A 37 12.08 -1.76 -1.92
CA VAL A 37 11.00 -2.41 -1.19
C VAL A 37 10.39 -1.42 -0.20
N ALA A 38 9.07 -1.26 -0.23
CA ALA A 38 8.32 -0.51 0.76
C ALA A 38 7.59 -1.46 1.71
N ASP A 39 7.96 -1.46 3.00
CA ASP A 39 7.14 -2.11 4.03
C ASP A 39 5.82 -1.35 4.18
N LEU A 40 4.70 -1.98 3.83
CA LEU A 40 3.34 -1.42 3.86
C LEU A 40 2.46 -2.06 4.97
N SER A 41 3.06 -2.66 6.00
CA SER A 41 2.30 -3.25 7.13
C SER A 41 1.46 -2.25 7.91
N GLU A 42 1.85 -0.98 7.93
CA GLU A 42 1.09 0.10 8.59
C GLU A 42 0.07 0.78 7.66
N GLY A 43 -0.06 0.31 6.42
CA GLY A 43 -0.98 0.85 5.42
C GLY A 43 -2.45 0.56 5.74
N LEU A 44 -3.33 1.23 5.01
CA LEU A 44 -4.77 0.95 4.97
C LEU A 44 -5.11 0.39 3.60
N ASP A 45 -5.71 -0.79 3.59
CA ASP A 45 -6.07 -1.54 2.40
C ASP A 45 -7.56 -1.37 2.09
N PHE A 46 -7.91 -1.25 0.82
CA PHE A 46 -9.30 -1.27 0.37
C PHE A 46 -9.40 -1.85 -1.05
N GLU A 47 -10.57 -2.39 -1.39
CA GLU A 47 -10.85 -2.85 -2.75
C GLU A 47 -11.41 -1.68 -3.56
N ARG A 48 -10.82 -1.46 -4.74
CA ARG A 48 -11.27 -0.46 -5.70
C ARG A 48 -12.40 -1.04 -6.56
N ASP A 49 -13.12 -0.16 -7.24
CA ASP A 49 -14.20 -0.54 -8.17
C ASP A 49 -13.73 -1.45 -9.32
N ASP A 50 -12.44 -1.45 -9.65
CA ASP A 50 -11.83 -2.35 -10.64
C ASP A 50 -11.43 -3.73 -10.08
N GLY A 51 -11.75 -4.01 -8.81
CA GLY A 51 -11.44 -5.27 -8.12
C GLY A 51 -10.00 -5.40 -7.63
N LEU A 52 -9.14 -4.40 -7.89
CA LEU A 52 -7.77 -4.41 -7.40
C LEU A 52 -7.70 -3.97 -5.94
N LEU A 53 -6.79 -4.59 -5.20
CA LEU A 53 -6.45 -4.15 -3.85
C LEU A 53 -5.54 -2.93 -3.94
N ALA A 54 -5.86 -1.87 -3.22
CA ALA A 54 -5.01 -0.71 -3.06
C ALA A 54 -4.62 -0.48 -1.61
N THR A 55 -3.45 0.10 -1.40
CA THR A 55 -2.97 0.50 -0.08
C THR A 55 -2.69 2.00 -0.05
N ILE A 56 -3.31 2.69 0.91
CA ILE A 56 -2.95 4.05 1.29
C ILE A 56 -1.95 3.99 2.43
N ARG A 57 -0.80 4.66 2.26
CA ARG A 57 0.16 4.89 3.34
C ARG A 57 0.32 6.37 3.60
N LEU A 58 0.03 6.77 4.84
CA LEU A 58 0.24 8.12 5.33
C LEU A 58 1.54 8.13 6.15
N ARG A 59 2.57 8.85 5.70
CA ARG A 59 3.75 9.12 6.54
C ARG A 59 3.70 10.55 7.03
N ILE A 60 3.34 10.74 8.29
CA ILE A 60 3.30 12.05 8.94
C ILE A 60 4.64 12.25 9.63
N LYS A 61 5.46 13.19 9.14
CA LYS A 61 6.72 13.59 9.77
C LYS A 61 6.68 15.10 10.08
N PRO A 62 7.42 15.58 11.09
CA PRO A 62 7.36 16.99 11.53
C PRO A 62 7.54 18.04 10.43
N ARG A 63 8.27 17.71 9.35
CA ARG A 63 8.56 18.64 8.23
C ARG A 63 7.97 18.23 6.89
N ARG A 64 7.40 17.03 6.77
CA ARG A 64 6.87 16.53 5.50
C ARG A 64 5.85 15.43 5.74
N ASN A 65 4.63 15.68 5.28
CA ASN A 65 3.62 14.66 5.17
C ASN A 65 3.70 14.04 3.78
N LEU A 66 3.66 12.72 3.70
CA LEU A 66 3.61 11.98 2.45
C LEU A 66 2.32 11.16 2.41
N PHE A 67 1.57 11.35 1.34
CA PHE A 67 0.52 10.45 0.92
C PHE A 67 1.09 9.55 -0.18
N GLN A 68 1.01 8.24 0.02
CA GLN A 68 1.45 7.25 -0.95
C GLN A 68 0.30 6.30 -1.24
N PHE A 69 0.11 5.99 -2.53
CA PHE A 69 -0.95 5.12 -3.03
C PHE A 69 -0.33 4.00 -3.83
N PHE A 70 -0.65 2.76 -3.47
CA PHE A 70 -0.10 1.54 -4.08
C PHE A 70 -1.23 0.68 -4.61
N VAL A 71 -1.03 0.05 -5.76
CA VAL A 71 -2.00 -0.85 -6.38
C VAL A 71 -1.36 -2.21 -6.56
N TRP A 72 -1.94 -3.22 -5.94
CA TRP A 72 -1.43 -4.58 -5.96
C TRP A 72 -1.98 -5.34 -7.18
N HIS A 73 -1.20 -5.33 -8.26
CA HIS A 73 -1.47 -6.17 -9.44
C HIS A 73 -1.14 -7.65 -9.16
N LYS A 74 -0.18 -7.90 -8.27
CA LYS A 74 0.10 -9.20 -7.66
C LYS A 74 0.11 -9.01 -6.15
N ARG A 75 -0.76 -9.71 -5.43
CA ARG A 75 -0.87 -9.59 -3.96
C ARG A 75 0.24 -10.37 -3.23
N PHE A 76 0.80 -11.38 -3.88
CA PHE A 76 1.89 -12.23 -3.39
C PHE A 76 2.92 -12.42 -4.51
N THR A 77 4.20 -12.43 -4.16
CA THR A 77 5.32 -12.59 -5.10
C THR A 77 5.73 -14.05 -5.28
N THR A 78 5.26 -14.94 -4.39
CA THR A 78 5.53 -16.38 -4.49
C THR A 78 4.30 -17.12 -4.99
N SER A 79 4.36 -17.66 -6.21
CA SER A 79 3.47 -18.71 -6.68
C SER A 79 4.08 -20.06 -6.30
N TYR A 80 3.41 -20.82 -5.43
CA TYR A 80 3.71 -22.23 -5.17
C TYR A 80 3.27 -23.10 -6.35
#